data_AF-A0AAV9B3B5-F1
#
_entry.id   AF-A0AAV9B3B5-F1
#
_cell.length_a   1.000
_cell.length_b   1.000
_cell.length_c   1.000
_cell.angle_alpha   90.00
_cell.angle_beta   90.00
_cell.angle_gamma   90.00
#
_symmetry.space_group_name_H-M   'P 1'
#
loop_
_entity.id
_entity.type
_entity.pdbx_description
1 polymer ?
#
loop_
_entity_poly.entity_id
_entity_poly.type
_entity_poly.pdbx_seq_one_letter_code
_entity_poly.pdbx_strand_id
1 'polypeptide(L)'
;MASSDEPEVRERKVKEEDKEEKDKDNGGFIEKVTGFIHDIGEKIEEAIGFGKPTADVSAIHIPTINLKKAEIVVDVLVKNPNPIPIPLIDINYLIESDERKLVSGLIPDAGTIHAHGSETVKIPMTLIYDDIKSTYADIKPGSIIPYKVKVDLIVDVPIFGRLTLPLEKKGDIPIPYKPDIDLEKIKFDKFSFEETTAILHLKLENKNDFDLGLNLLEYEVWLSEVSIGSAELTKSTKLDKNGISRMEIPITFRPKDFGSALWDMIRGRGTGYTMKGNIHVDTPYGPMKLPISKEGGTTRLKKNSDGENDSDEE
;
A
#
# COMPACT_ATOMS: atom_id res chain seq x y z
N MET A 1 3.77 -50.59 -87.83
CA MET A 1 4.63 -51.67 -87.30
C MET A 1 5.57 -51.05 -86.28
N ALA A 2 5.82 -51.77 -85.20
CA ALA A 2 6.39 -51.31 -83.92
C ALA A 2 7.93 -51.15 -83.93
N SER A 3 8.44 -50.71 -82.76
CA SER A 3 9.81 -50.78 -82.23
C SER A 3 10.63 -49.49 -82.34
N SER A 4 11.46 -49.05 -81.40
CA SER A 4 11.58 -49.05 -79.92
C SER A 4 12.97 -48.45 -79.62
N ASP A 5 13.07 -47.70 -78.52
CA ASP A 5 14.26 -47.40 -77.68
C ASP A 5 15.40 -46.48 -78.17
N GLU A 6 15.37 -45.23 -77.64
CA GLU A 6 16.27 -44.59 -76.64
C GLU A 6 17.82 -44.71 -76.73
N PRO A 7 18.64 -43.85 -76.04
CA PRO A 7 18.36 -42.69 -75.17
C PRO A 7 19.31 -41.46 -75.38
N GLU A 8 19.08 -40.34 -74.69
CA GLU A 8 20.08 -39.68 -73.82
C GLU A 8 19.51 -38.44 -73.09
N VAL A 9 19.91 -38.28 -71.84
CA VAL A 9 19.36 -37.35 -70.83
C VAL A 9 20.35 -36.22 -70.55
N ARG A 10 19.80 -35.03 -70.18
CA ARG A 10 20.40 -33.88 -69.45
C ARG A 10 21.30 -32.92 -70.26
N GLU A 11 21.19 -31.59 -70.14
CA GLU A 11 20.82 -30.72 -69.02
C GLU A 11 20.23 -29.38 -69.53
N ARG A 12 19.22 -28.81 -68.87
CA ARG A 12 18.99 -27.35 -68.89
C ARG A 12 18.54 -26.79 -67.53
N LYS A 13 19.22 -25.71 -67.17
CA LYS A 13 19.15 -24.89 -65.96
C LYS A 13 17.75 -24.37 -65.65
N VAL A 14 17.39 -24.39 -64.38
CA VAL A 14 16.25 -23.68 -63.79
C VAL A 14 16.63 -22.22 -63.56
N LYS A 15 15.80 -21.29 -64.03
CA LYS A 15 15.71 -19.91 -63.56
C LYS A 15 14.23 -19.58 -63.40
N GLU A 16 13.86 -19.19 -62.19
CA GLU A 16 12.55 -18.70 -61.78
C GLU A 16 12.26 -17.34 -62.42
N GLU A 17 11.02 -17.14 -62.87
CA GLU A 17 10.37 -15.83 -62.99
C GLU A 17 8.89 -15.97 -62.62
N ASP A 18 8.45 -14.98 -61.85
CA ASP A 18 7.25 -14.91 -61.02
C ASP A 18 5.91 -14.98 -61.77
N LYS A 19 4.94 -15.66 -61.15
CA LYS A 19 3.50 -15.49 -61.46
C LYS A 19 2.81 -14.76 -60.32
N GLU A 20 2.39 -13.53 -60.60
CA GLU A 20 1.33 -12.85 -59.88
C GLU A 20 0.02 -13.64 -60.02
N GLU A 21 -0.49 -14.20 -58.93
CA GLU A 21 -1.91 -14.51 -58.78
C GLU A 21 -2.52 -13.53 -57.74
N LYS A 22 -3.36 -12.62 -58.27
CA LYS A 22 -4.22 -11.74 -57.49
C LYS A 22 -5.44 -12.55 -57.01
N ASP A 23 -5.43 -12.98 -55.76
CA ASP A 23 -6.66 -13.33 -55.06
C ASP A 23 -7.26 -12.08 -54.41
N LYS A 24 -8.34 -11.60 -55.03
CA LYS A 24 -9.24 -10.59 -54.50
C LYS A 24 -10.36 -11.25 -53.70
N ASP A 25 -10.85 -10.46 -52.75
CA ASP A 25 -12.18 -10.51 -52.16
C ASP A 25 -12.50 -11.64 -51.18
N ASN A 26 -12.19 -11.36 -49.90
CA ASN A 26 -13.06 -11.80 -48.80
C ASN A 26 -13.28 -10.73 -47.71
N GLY A 27 -13.07 -9.43 -48.03
CA GLY A 27 -13.39 -8.29 -47.15
C GLY A 27 -14.80 -7.71 -47.35
N GLY A 28 -15.70 -8.43 -48.05
CA GLY A 28 -16.86 -7.81 -48.69
C GLY A 28 -18.10 -7.62 -47.83
N PHE A 29 -18.32 -8.41 -46.78
CA PHE A 29 -19.59 -8.45 -46.05
C PHE A 29 -19.47 -8.22 -44.54
N ILE A 30 -18.48 -8.80 -43.86
CA ILE A 30 -18.37 -8.67 -42.40
C ILE A 30 -17.89 -7.27 -42.01
N GLU A 31 -16.88 -6.73 -42.69
CA GLU A 31 -16.41 -5.34 -42.47
C GLU A 31 -17.50 -4.31 -42.79
N LYS A 32 -18.29 -4.57 -43.85
CA LYS A 32 -19.44 -3.71 -44.18
C LYS A 32 -20.52 -3.81 -43.12
N VAL A 33 -20.86 -5.00 -42.63
CA VAL A 33 -21.88 -5.16 -41.57
C VAL A 33 -21.42 -4.54 -40.25
N THR A 34 -20.14 -4.68 -39.87
CA THR A 34 -19.59 -3.99 -38.69
C THR A 34 -19.58 -2.47 -38.88
N GLY A 35 -19.22 -2.00 -40.09
CA GLY A 35 -19.29 -0.58 -40.44
C GLY A 35 -20.72 -0.05 -40.43
N PHE A 36 -21.70 -0.81 -40.93
CA PHE A 36 -23.13 -0.44 -40.90
C PHE A 36 -23.70 -0.43 -39.48
N ILE A 37 -23.31 -1.37 -38.61
CA ILE A 37 -23.74 -1.37 -37.20
C ILE A 37 -23.12 -0.19 -36.44
N HIS A 38 -21.87 0.16 -36.75
CA HIS A 38 -21.22 1.34 -36.18
C HIS A 38 -21.87 2.63 -36.67
N ASP A 39 -22.08 2.77 -37.99
CA ASP A 39 -22.73 3.93 -38.62
C ASP A 39 -24.17 4.12 -38.17
N ILE A 40 -24.93 3.04 -37.96
CA ILE A 40 -26.31 3.12 -37.43
C ILE A 40 -26.29 3.44 -35.94
N GLY A 41 -25.34 2.90 -35.18
CA GLY A 41 -25.11 3.26 -33.77
C GLY A 41 -24.81 4.75 -33.61
N GLU A 42 -23.85 5.29 -34.38
CA GLU A 42 -23.50 6.71 -34.39
C GLU A 42 -24.66 7.59 -34.90
N LYS A 43 -25.39 7.16 -35.94
CA LYS A 43 -26.56 7.92 -36.45
C LYS A 43 -27.74 7.93 -35.50
N ILE A 44 -27.94 6.90 -34.69
CA ILE A 44 -28.97 6.89 -33.63
C ILE A 44 -28.52 7.76 -32.45
N GLU A 45 -27.22 7.75 -32.12
CA GLU A 45 -26.62 8.64 -31.11
C GLU A 45 -26.77 10.13 -31.51
N GLU A 46 -26.55 10.48 -32.79
CA GLU A 46 -26.73 11.85 -33.30
C GLU A 46 -28.20 12.28 -33.47
N ALA A 47 -29.12 11.36 -33.81
CA ALA A 47 -30.49 11.73 -34.17
C ALA A 47 -31.48 11.80 -32.99
N ILE A 48 -31.18 11.17 -31.84
CA ILE A 48 -32.16 10.99 -30.73
C ILE A 48 -31.69 11.66 -29.41
N GLY A 49 -30.47 12.20 -29.34
CA GLY A 49 -29.96 12.82 -28.10
C GLY A 49 -29.76 11.81 -26.96
N PHE A 50 -29.68 10.52 -27.30
CA PHE A 50 -29.33 9.43 -26.39
C PHE A 50 -27.92 8.95 -26.71
N GLY A 51 -27.06 8.87 -25.69
CA GLY A 51 -25.69 8.43 -25.82
C GLY A 51 -25.28 7.48 -24.69
N LYS A 52 -24.19 6.75 -24.91
CA LYS A 52 -23.64 5.87 -23.87
C LYS A 52 -23.11 6.69 -22.69
N PRO A 53 -23.44 6.33 -21.44
CA PRO A 53 -22.84 6.97 -20.29
C PRO A 53 -21.32 6.70 -20.27
N THR A 54 -20.58 7.66 -19.73
CA THR A 54 -19.13 7.53 -19.56
C THR A 54 -18.79 7.57 -18.08
N ALA A 55 -17.74 6.88 -17.69
CA ALA A 55 -17.25 6.88 -16.32
C ALA A 55 -15.73 7.02 -16.33
N ASP A 56 -15.17 7.71 -15.35
CA ASP A 56 -13.73 7.83 -15.16
C ASP A 56 -13.39 7.91 -13.66
N VAL A 57 -12.23 7.40 -13.28
CA VAL A 57 -11.75 7.47 -11.89
C VAL A 57 -11.18 8.86 -11.63
N SER A 58 -11.95 9.70 -10.92
CA SER A 58 -11.56 11.08 -10.64
C SER A 58 -10.54 11.20 -9.52
N ALA A 59 -10.68 10.41 -8.45
CA ALA A 59 -9.78 10.44 -7.31
C ALA A 59 -9.77 9.12 -6.54
N ILE A 60 -8.68 8.87 -5.82
CA ILE A 60 -8.57 7.78 -4.84
C ILE A 60 -8.15 8.41 -3.51
N HIS A 61 -8.90 8.11 -2.47
CA HIS A 61 -8.66 8.58 -1.11
C HIS A 61 -8.41 7.40 -0.19
N ILE A 62 -7.57 7.61 0.83
CA ILE A 62 -7.32 6.65 1.90
C ILE A 62 -7.74 7.31 3.22
N PRO A 63 -9.03 7.25 3.62
CA PRO A 63 -9.49 7.93 4.81
C PRO A 63 -8.82 7.41 6.10
N THR A 64 -8.53 6.10 6.14
CA THR A 64 -7.97 5.43 7.31
C THR A 64 -6.92 4.43 6.88
N ILE A 65 -5.76 4.46 7.54
CA ILE A 65 -4.72 3.44 7.40
C ILE A 65 -4.02 3.17 8.73
N ASN A 66 -3.84 1.90 9.08
CA ASN A 66 -3.15 1.46 10.29
C ASN A 66 -2.51 0.07 10.09
N LEU A 67 -2.07 -0.61 11.16
CA LEU A 67 -1.45 -1.95 11.05
C LEU A 67 -2.42 -3.09 10.71
N LYS A 68 -3.74 -2.87 10.83
CA LYS A 68 -4.79 -3.89 10.65
C LYS A 68 -5.47 -3.78 9.29
N LYS A 69 -5.81 -2.55 8.88
CA LYS A 69 -6.54 -2.29 7.63
C LYS A 69 -6.18 -0.96 6.97
N ALA A 70 -6.46 -0.88 5.69
CA ALA A 70 -6.64 0.37 4.94
C ALA A 70 -8.07 0.47 4.43
N GLU A 71 -8.68 1.63 4.62
CA GLU A 71 -9.95 2.01 3.98
C GLU A 71 -9.60 2.86 2.77
N ILE A 72 -10.14 2.50 1.61
CA ILE A 72 -9.90 3.17 0.34
C ILE A 72 -11.26 3.60 -0.20
N VAL A 73 -11.36 4.84 -0.67
CA VAL A 73 -12.57 5.34 -1.34
C VAL A 73 -12.17 5.78 -2.73
N VAL A 74 -12.75 5.13 -3.73
CA VAL A 74 -12.55 5.48 -5.14
C VAL A 74 -13.72 6.35 -5.59
N ASP A 75 -13.41 7.57 -5.99
CA ASP A 75 -14.38 8.49 -6.55
C ASP A 75 -14.42 8.28 -8.06
N VAL A 76 -15.59 7.90 -8.56
CA VAL A 76 -15.84 7.66 -9.98
C VAL A 76 -16.82 8.69 -10.50
N LEU A 77 -16.37 9.52 -11.44
CA LEU A 77 -17.20 10.50 -12.11
C LEU A 77 -17.96 9.82 -13.24
N VAL A 78 -19.27 9.71 -13.10
CA VAL A 78 -20.16 9.17 -14.14
C VAL A 78 -20.92 10.30 -14.79
N LYS A 79 -20.92 10.34 -16.12
CA LYS A 79 -21.64 11.32 -16.94
C LYS A 79 -22.73 10.64 -17.71
N ASN A 80 -23.96 11.13 -17.53
CA ASN A 80 -25.12 10.68 -18.27
C ASN A 80 -25.48 11.72 -19.34
N PRO A 81 -25.22 11.46 -20.64
CA PRO A 81 -25.61 12.38 -21.70
C PRO A 81 -27.12 12.36 -21.98
N ASN A 82 -27.87 11.38 -21.45
CA ASN A 82 -29.27 11.16 -21.80
C ASN A 82 -30.22 12.09 -21.02
N PRO A 83 -31.37 12.46 -21.61
CA PRO A 83 -32.40 13.30 -20.97
C PRO A 83 -33.20 12.58 -19.88
N ILE A 84 -32.88 11.32 -19.58
CA ILE A 84 -33.55 10.51 -18.57
C ILE A 84 -32.55 9.88 -17.59
N PRO A 85 -32.96 9.61 -16.34
CA PRO A 85 -32.09 8.98 -15.36
C PRO A 85 -31.72 7.54 -15.74
N ILE A 86 -30.51 7.12 -15.37
CA ILE A 86 -29.97 5.77 -15.59
C ILE A 86 -29.82 5.08 -14.24
N PRO A 87 -30.53 3.96 -13.98
CA PRO A 87 -30.27 3.13 -12.82
C PRO A 87 -28.84 2.57 -12.82
N LEU A 88 -28.14 2.74 -11.70
CA LEU A 88 -26.88 2.07 -11.42
C LEU A 88 -27.18 0.81 -10.62
N ILE A 89 -27.21 -0.32 -11.31
CA ILE A 89 -27.69 -1.59 -10.76
C ILE A 89 -26.67 -2.14 -9.77
N ASP A 90 -25.48 -2.46 -10.26
CA ASP A 90 -24.47 -3.17 -9.48
C ASP A 90 -23.11 -2.51 -9.69
N ILE A 91 -22.28 -2.52 -8.67
CA ILE A 91 -20.85 -2.18 -8.78
C ILE A 91 -20.04 -3.40 -8.33
N ASN A 92 -19.35 -4.02 -9.28
CA ASN A 92 -18.33 -5.01 -8.94
C ASN A 92 -16.99 -4.30 -8.80
N TYR A 93 -16.22 -4.68 -7.79
CA TYR A 93 -14.88 -4.15 -7.63
C TYR A 93 -13.88 -5.23 -7.23
N LEU A 94 -12.63 -5.01 -7.64
CA LEU A 94 -11.52 -5.91 -7.41
C LEU A 94 -10.25 -5.08 -7.19
N ILE A 95 -9.51 -5.37 -6.13
CA ILE A 95 -8.13 -4.92 -5.96
C ILE A 95 -7.24 -6.12 -6.23
N GLU A 96 -6.36 -5.99 -7.22
CA GLU A 96 -5.33 -6.98 -7.53
C GLU A 96 -3.93 -6.40 -7.41
N SER A 97 -2.95 -7.24 -7.09
CA SER A 97 -1.53 -6.91 -7.05
C SER A 97 -0.78 -8.09 -7.66
N ASP A 98 -0.01 -7.86 -8.72
CA ASP A 98 0.70 -8.91 -9.46
C ASP A 98 -0.20 -10.14 -9.77
N GLU A 99 -1.39 -9.87 -10.34
CA GLU A 99 -2.43 -10.86 -10.68
C GLU A 99 -3.09 -11.57 -9.48
N ARG A 100 -2.70 -11.22 -8.26
CA ARG A 100 -3.30 -11.75 -7.03
C ARG A 100 -4.50 -10.92 -6.65
N LYS A 101 -5.61 -11.60 -6.42
CA LYS A 101 -6.82 -10.99 -5.87
C LYS A 101 -6.62 -10.70 -4.39
N LEU A 102 -6.52 -9.41 -4.03
CA LEU A 102 -6.40 -8.98 -2.64
C LEU A 102 -7.77 -8.82 -2.00
N VAL A 103 -8.68 -8.12 -2.69
CA VAL A 103 -10.03 -7.82 -2.20
C VAL A 103 -11.00 -7.81 -3.37
N SER A 104 -12.23 -8.26 -3.17
CA SER A 104 -13.34 -7.96 -4.09
C SER A 104 -14.64 -7.81 -3.36
N GLY A 105 -15.59 -7.12 -3.99
CA GLY A 105 -16.95 -7.06 -3.50
C GLY A 105 -17.93 -6.65 -4.59
N LEU A 106 -19.20 -6.71 -4.22
CA LEU A 106 -20.35 -6.31 -5.01
C LEU A 106 -21.16 -5.33 -4.16
N ILE A 107 -21.50 -4.18 -4.75
CA ILE A 107 -22.45 -3.22 -4.18
C ILE A 107 -23.72 -3.30 -5.04
N PRO A 108 -24.78 -3.96 -4.55
CA PRO A 108 -26.06 -4.01 -5.26
C PRO A 108 -26.84 -2.72 -5.08
N ASP A 109 -27.73 -2.44 -6.02
CA ASP A 109 -28.63 -1.28 -6.08
C ASP A 109 -27.93 0.04 -5.74
N ALA A 110 -26.84 0.34 -6.47
CA ALA A 110 -25.96 1.47 -6.18
C ALA A 110 -26.50 2.85 -6.57
N GLY A 111 -27.79 2.94 -6.92
CA GLY A 111 -28.53 4.20 -7.03
C GLY A 111 -28.97 4.54 -8.44
N THR A 112 -29.02 5.84 -8.76
CA THR A 112 -29.49 6.32 -10.06
C THR A 112 -28.71 7.56 -10.45
N ILE A 113 -28.21 7.58 -11.69
CA ILE A 113 -27.49 8.70 -12.27
C ILE A 113 -28.51 9.63 -12.93
N HIS A 114 -28.50 10.90 -12.52
CA HIS A 114 -29.46 11.90 -12.97
C HIS A 114 -29.36 12.19 -14.50
N ALA A 115 -30.49 12.62 -15.09
CA ALA A 115 -30.57 13.04 -16.49
C ALA A 115 -29.67 14.25 -16.79
N HIS A 116 -28.96 14.22 -17.93
CA HIS A 116 -27.94 15.23 -18.31
C HIS A 116 -26.96 15.58 -17.17
N GLY A 117 -26.77 14.63 -16.25
CA GLY A 117 -26.06 14.84 -15.00
C GLY A 117 -24.62 14.35 -15.06
N SER A 118 -23.80 14.90 -14.17
CA SER A 118 -22.52 14.34 -13.80
C SER A 118 -22.56 14.07 -12.30
N GLU A 119 -22.31 12.84 -11.90
CA GLU A 119 -22.40 12.40 -10.52
C GLU A 119 -21.12 11.67 -10.11
N THR A 120 -20.66 11.91 -8.88
CA THR A 120 -19.48 11.21 -8.35
C THR A 120 -19.95 10.07 -7.45
N VAL A 121 -19.80 8.85 -7.94
CA VAL A 121 -20.09 7.63 -7.19
C VAL A 121 -18.89 7.30 -6.33
N LYS A 122 -19.10 7.17 -5.01
CA LYS A 122 -18.06 6.83 -4.04
C LYS A 122 -18.08 5.34 -3.74
N ILE A 123 -16.99 4.65 -4.05
CA ILE A 123 -16.89 3.20 -3.90
C ILE A 123 -15.94 2.90 -2.73
N PRO A 124 -16.47 2.56 -1.54
CA PRO A 124 -15.65 2.20 -0.40
C PRO A 124 -15.13 0.78 -0.54
N MET A 125 -13.85 0.60 -0.26
CA MET A 125 -13.13 -0.67 -0.28
C MET A 125 -12.37 -0.80 1.04
N THR A 126 -12.37 -1.99 1.64
CA THR A 126 -11.59 -2.24 2.86
C THR A 126 -10.58 -3.35 2.59
N LEU A 127 -9.32 -3.04 2.86
CA LEU A 127 -8.20 -3.94 2.71
C LEU A 127 -7.74 -4.38 4.10
N ILE A 128 -7.88 -5.67 4.41
CA ILE A 128 -7.49 -6.26 5.70
C ILE A 128 -6.12 -6.90 5.53
N TYR A 129 -5.11 -6.41 6.23
CA TYR A 129 -3.74 -6.85 6.02
C TYR A 129 -3.51 -8.30 6.47
N ASP A 130 -4.22 -8.77 7.50
CA ASP A 130 -4.07 -10.14 8.00
C ASP A 130 -4.53 -11.18 6.95
N ASP A 131 -5.59 -10.89 6.20
CA ASP A 131 -6.06 -11.75 5.10
C ASP A 131 -5.03 -11.82 3.97
N ILE A 132 -4.38 -10.70 3.65
CA ILE A 132 -3.33 -10.65 2.63
C ILE A 132 -2.09 -11.42 3.09
N LYS A 133 -1.59 -11.17 4.30
CA LYS A 133 -0.38 -11.81 4.85
C LYS A 133 -0.56 -13.32 5.04
N SER A 134 -1.77 -13.77 5.39
CA SER A 134 -2.07 -15.20 5.54
C SER A 134 -2.21 -15.92 4.20
N THR A 135 -2.65 -15.21 3.16
CA THR A 135 -2.83 -15.78 1.82
C THR A 135 -1.53 -15.74 0.99
N TYR A 136 -0.75 -14.67 1.10
CA TYR A 136 0.41 -14.40 0.25
C TYR A 136 1.68 -14.19 1.09
N ALA A 137 2.47 -15.25 1.23
CA ALA A 137 3.65 -15.27 2.11
C ALA A 137 4.81 -14.37 1.65
N ASP A 138 4.83 -13.98 0.38
CA ASP A 138 5.85 -13.11 -0.19
C ASP A 138 5.58 -11.62 0.06
N ILE A 139 4.33 -11.28 0.41
CA ILE A 139 3.93 -9.92 0.78
C ILE A 139 4.35 -9.65 2.22
N LYS A 140 5.42 -8.88 2.38
CA LYS A 140 6.03 -8.59 3.69
C LYS A 140 5.47 -7.32 4.32
N PRO A 141 5.21 -7.31 5.64
CA PRO A 141 5.01 -6.06 6.37
C PRO A 141 6.18 -5.09 6.15
N GLY A 142 5.86 -3.81 6.00
CA GLY A 142 6.81 -2.72 5.71
C GLY A 142 6.92 -2.40 4.22
N SER A 143 6.50 -3.31 3.33
CA SER A 143 6.63 -3.10 1.89
C SER A 143 5.56 -2.18 1.31
N ILE A 144 5.86 -1.64 0.12
CA ILE A 144 4.88 -0.98 -0.76
C ILE A 144 4.63 -1.94 -1.92
N ILE A 145 3.37 -2.28 -2.15
CA ILE A 145 2.98 -3.17 -3.24
C ILE A 145 2.26 -2.41 -4.35
N PRO A 146 2.57 -2.67 -5.63
CA PRO A 146 1.79 -2.14 -6.73
C PRO A 146 0.42 -2.78 -6.72
N TYR A 147 -0.62 -1.99 -6.95
CA TYR A 147 -1.99 -2.48 -7.08
C TYR A 147 -2.65 -1.98 -8.35
N LYS A 148 -3.72 -2.67 -8.69
CA LYS A 148 -4.67 -2.28 -9.71
C LYS A 148 -6.08 -2.45 -9.15
N VAL A 149 -6.80 -1.33 -9.09
CA VAL A 149 -8.24 -1.30 -8.81
C VAL A 149 -8.97 -1.47 -10.13
N LYS A 150 -9.85 -2.45 -10.19
CA LYS A 150 -10.85 -2.63 -11.24
C LYS A 150 -12.23 -2.38 -10.65
N VAL A 151 -13.03 -1.60 -11.36
CA VAL A 151 -14.43 -1.32 -11.02
C VAL A 151 -15.27 -1.53 -12.27
N ASP A 152 -16.27 -2.38 -12.17
CA ASP A 152 -17.27 -2.57 -13.21
C ASP A 152 -18.58 -1.93 -12.74
N LEU A 153 -18.93 -0.78 -13.32
CA LEU A 153 -20.22 -0.15 -13.10
C LEU A 153 -21.26 -0.76 -14.04
N ILE A 154 -22.29 -1.38 -13.48
CA ILE A 154 -23.37 -2.00 -14.25
C ILE A 154 -24.57 -1.07 -14.23
N VAL A 155 -24.89 -0.50 -15.39
CA VAL A 155 -25.97 0.47 -15.57
C VAL A 155 -27.05 -0.08 -16.50
N ASP A 156 -28.31 0.31 -16.28
CA ASP A 156 -29.41 0.02 -17.22
C ASP A 156 -29.73 1.26 -18.04
N VAL A 157 -29.26 1.31 -19.28
CA VAL A 157 -29.48 2.48 -20.14
C VAL A 157 -30.69 2.21 -21.01
N PRO A 158 -31.72 3.07 -20.99
CA PRO A 158 -32.87 2.91 -21.87
C PRO A 158 -32.42 2.82 -23.34
N ILE A 159 -33.08 1.95 -24.12
CA ILE A 159 -32.74 1.60 -25.51
C ILE A 159 -31.50 0.69 -25.64
N PHE A 160 -30.42 0.95 -24.89
CA PHE A 160 -29.19 0.15 -24.96
C PHE A 160 -29.18 -1.08 -24.03
N GLY A 161 -30.08 -1.12 -23.05
CA GLY A 161 -30.16 -2.15 -22.02
C GLY A 161 -28.99 -2.10 -21.03
N ARG A 162 -28.68 -3.27 -20.46
CA ARG A 162 -27.63 -3.41 -19.45
C ARG A 162 -26.24 -3.23 -20.05
N LEU A 163 -25.53 -2.20 -19.61
CA LEU A 163 -24.14 -1.93 -20.00
C LEU A 163 -23.22 -2.09 -18.79
N THR A 164 -22.01 -2.57 -19.05
CA THR A 164 -20.92 -2.60 -18.07
C THR A 164 -19.88 -1.57 -18.50
N LEU A 165 -19.55 -0.64 -17.61
CA LEU A 165 -18.49 0.36 -17.79
C LEU A 165 -17.29 -0.08 -16.95
N PRO A 166 -16.31 -0.78 -17.54
CA PRO A 166 -15.11 -1.21 -16.82
C PRO A 166 -14.15 -0.05 -16.65
N LEU A 167 -13.62 0.08 -15.44
CA LEU A 167 -12.65 1.10 -15.06
C LEU A 167 -11.45 0.43 -14.43
N GLU A 168 -10.26 0.91 -14.79
CA GLU A 168 -9.01 0.43 -14.23
C GLU A 168 -8.16 1.61 -13.76
N LYS A 169 -7.61 1.52 -12.55
CA LYS A 169 -6.59 2.44 -12.06
C LYS A 169 -5.49 1.70 -11.32
N LYS A 170 -4.24 2.01 -11.68
CA LYS A 170 -3.05 1.51 -10.99
C LYS A 170 -2.60 2.50 -9.91
N GLY A 171 -1.96 2.00 -8.87
CA GLY A 171 -1.32 2.78 -7.83
C GLY A 171 -0.47 1.92 -6.92
N ASP A 172 -0.05 2.47 -5.77
CA ASP A 172 0.74 1.77 -4.78
C ASP A 172 0.05 1.79 -3.41
N ILE A 173 0.02 0.64 -2.71
CA ILE A 173 -0.55 0.51 -1.36
C ILE A 173 0.59 0.07 -0.41
N PRO A 174 0.82 0.81 0.69
CA PRO A 174 1.76 0.38 1.72
C PRO A 174 1.14 -0.72 2.57
N ILE A 175 1.98 -1.58 3.14
CA ILE A 175 1.59 -2.53 4.18
C ILE A 175 2.34 -2.13 5.44
N PRO A 176 1.75 -1.29 6.30
CA PRO A 176 2.48 -0.70 7.41
C PRO A 176 3.04 -1.74 8.38
N TYR A 177 4.26 -1.51 8.83
CA TYR A 177 4.92 -2.24 9.90
C TYR A 177 5.26 -1.29 11.05
N LYS A 178 5.15 -1.80 12.28
CA LYS A 178 5.52 -1.04 13.47
C LYS A 178 7.03 -0.80 13.50
N PRO A 179 7.52 0.40 13.81
CA PRO A 179 8.95 0.58 14.03
C PRO A 179 9.46 -0.27 15.19
N ASP A 180 10.69 -0.74 15.05
CA ASP A 180 11.35 -1.51 16.10
C ASP A 180 12.11 -0.54 17.02
N ILE A 181 11.86 -0.65 18.32
CA ILE A 181 12.51 0.17 19.35
C ILE A 181 13.51 -0.67 20.14
N ASP A 182 14.67 -0.07 20.46
CA ASP A 182 15.68 -0.66 21.31
C ASP A 182 16.32 0.42 22.20
N LEU A 183 16.81 0.02 23.37
CA LEU A 183 17.53 0.87 24.31
C LEU A 183 19.03 0.55 24.20
N GLU A 184 19.78 1.42 23.51
CA GLU A 184 21.22 1.24 23.31
C GLU A 184 22.00 1.48 24.60
N LYS A 185 21.65 2.55 25.33
CA LYS A 185 22.37 2.97 26.55
C LYS A 185 21.46 3.71 27.51
N ILE A 186 21.70 3.52 28.81
CA ILE A 186 21.19 4.43 29.86
C ILE A 186 22.35 5.24 30.41
N LYS A 187 22.22 6.57 30.41
CA LYS A 187 23.15 7.49 31.08
C LYS A 187 22.46 8.06 32.31
N PHE A 188 23.04 7.87 33.50
CA PHE A 188 22.51 8.45 34.73
C PHE A 188 23.14 9.82 34.96
N ASP A 189 22.31 10.85 35.14
CA ASP A 189 22.79 12.19 35.48
C ASP A 189 22.84 12.36 37.01
N LYS A 190 21.77 11.95 37.70
CA LYS A 190 21.71 11.88 39.16
C LYS A 190 21.31 10.48 39.59
N PHE A 191 22.04 9.93 40.57
CA PHE A 191 21.80 8.57 41.05
C PHE A 191 21.72 8.54 42.57
N SER A 192 20.50 8.51 43.12
CA SER A 192 20.25 8.45 44.56
C SER A 192 18.96 7.69 44.90
N PHE A 193 18.82 7.27 46.16
CA PHE A 193 17.64 6.55 46.64
C PHE A 193 16.35 7.42 46.62
N GLU A 194 16.51 8.72 46.80
CA GLU A 194 15.40 9.69 46.82
C GLU A 194 14.92 10.05 45.42
N GLU A 195 15.86 10.25 44.50
CA GLU A 195 15.59 10.68 43.12
C GLU A 195 16.74 10.24 42.22
N THR A 196 16.38 9.66 41.08
CA THR A 196 17.29 9.24 40.03
C THR A 196 16.82 9.82 38.70
N THR A 197 17.72 10.49 38.00
CA THR A 197 17.49 11.03 36.64
C THR A 197 18.41 10.32 35.66
N ALA A 198 17.87 9.96 34.50
CA ALA A 198 18.63 9.30 33.47
C ALA A 198 18.18 9.72 32.07
N ILE A 199 19.09 9.67 31.11
CA ILE A 199 18.84 9.82 29.69
C ILE A 199 18.90 8.43 29.06
N LEU A 200 17.77 8.02 28.47
CA LEU A 200 17.66 6.81 27.67
C LEU A 200 18.06 7.12 26.23
N HIS A 201 19.13 6.50 25.75
CA HIS A 201 19.51 6.55 24.34
C HIS A 201 18.79 5.42 23.61
N LEU A 202 17.73 5.79 22.90
CA LEU A 202 16.88 4.88 22.15
C LEU A 202 17.30 4.83 20.69
N LYS A 203 17.27 3.62 20.14
CA LYS A 203 17.33 3.34 18.72
C LYS A 203 15.92 3.03 18.24
N LEU A 204 15.45 3.78 17.26
CA LEU A 204 14.18 3.54 16.57
C LEU A 204 14.49 3.19 15.12
N GLU A 205 14.09 2.00 14.68
CA GLU A 205 14.36 1.45 13.36
C GLU A 205 13.07 1.40 12.55
N ASN A 206 13.04 2.13 11.45
CA ASN A 206 11.94 2.10 10.50
C ASN A 206 12.23 1.02 9.44
N LYS A 207 11.48 -0.08 9.46
CA LYS A 207 11.57 -1.16 8.45
C LYS A 207 10.54 -1.01 7.32
N ASN A 208 9.89 0.14 7.23
CA ASN A 208 9.00 0.44 6.13
C ASN A 208 9.79 0.98 4.94
N ASP A 209 9.33 0.68 3.73
CA ASP A 209 9.85 1.21 2.46
C ASP A 209 9.40 2.66 2.19
N PHE A 210 8.77 3.29 3.17
CA PHE A 210 8.36 4.70 3.19
C PHE A 210 8.85 5.40 4.46
N ASP A 211 9.01 6.71 4.35
CA ASP A 211 9.44 7.57 5.45
C ASP A 211 8.32 7.74 6.48
N LEU A 212 8.70 7.85 7.75
CA LEU A 212 7.79 8.17 8.86
C LEU A 212 8.21 9.51 9.49
N GLY A 213 7.33 10.51 9.45
CA GLY A 213 7.53 11.77 10.16
C GLY A 213 7.01 11.65 11.59
N LEU A 214 7.86 11.32 12.57
CA LEU A 214 7.45 11.26 13.98
C LEU A 214 7.06 12.64 14.47
N ASN A 215 5.86 12.75 15.04
CA ASN A 215 5.32 13.98 15.64
C ASN A 215 5.20 13.85 17.16
N LEU A 216 4.75 12.69 17.62
CA LEU A 216 4.51 12.38 19.02
C LEU A 216 5.02 10.99 19.36
N LEU A 217 5.72 10.87 20.48
CA LEU A 217 6.06 9.60 21.09
C LEU A 217 5.44 9.53 22.49
N GLU A 218 4.48 8.63 22.65
CA GLU A 218 3.98 8.18 23.95
C GLU A 218 4.77 6.94 24.34
N TYR A 219 5.38 6.91 25.51
CA TYR A 219 6.11 5.74 25.95
C TYR A 219 5.98 5.50 27.46
N GLU A 220 6.14 4.24 27.83
CA GLU A 220 6.30 3.78 29.20
C GLU A 220 7.48 2.80 29.24
N VAL A 221 8.26 2.88 30.32
CA VAL A 221 9.47 2.09 30.53
C VAL A 221 9.32 1.31 31.82
N TRP A 222 9.63 0.02 31.72
CA TRP A 222 9.70 -0.88 32.85
C TRP A 222 11.12 -1.40 33.00
N LEU A 223 11.59 -1.46 34.25
CA LEU A 223 12.77 -2.21 34.61
C LEU A 223 12.31 -3.47 35.35
N SER A 224 12.57 -4.63 34.76
CA SER A 224 11.88 -5.88 35.12
C SER A 224 10.35 -5.69 35.06
N GLU A 225 9.64 -5.91 36.16
CA GLU A 225 8.16 -5.79 36.25
C GLU A 225 7.69 -4.44 36.81
N VAL A 226 8.62 -3.49 37.03
CA VAL A 226 8.31 -2.23 37.69
C VAL A 226 8.28 -1.10 36.67
N SER A 227 7.13 -0.42 36.55
CA SER A 227 7.01 0.80 35.74
C SER A 227 7.78 1.91 36.41
N ILE A 228 8.85 2.37 35.76
CA ILE A 228 9.72 3.42 36.28
C ILE A 228 9.38 4.80 35.73
N GLY A 229 8.57 4.87 34.68
CA GLY A 229 8.12 6.14 34.14
C GLY A 229 7.43 6.02 32.80
N SER A 230 6.52 6.95 32.57
CA SER A 230 5.88 7.20 31.29
C SER A 230 6.02 8.67 30.95
N ALA A 231 6.23 9.00 29.68
CA ALA A 231 6.12 10.38 29.24
C ALA A 231 5.62 10.47 27.80
N GLU A 232 5.22 11.69 27.46
CA GLU A 232 4.91 12.10 26.11
C GLU A 232 6.01 13.04 25.64
N LEU A 233 6.55 12.76 24.46
CA LEU A 233 7.58 13.59 23.84
C LEU A 233 7.07 14.07 22.48
N THR A 234 6.76 15.36 22.40
CA THR A 234 6.48 16.04 21.13
C THR A 234 7.81 16.36 20.47
N LYS A 235 8.28 15.48 19.59
CA LYS A 235 9.51 15.67 18.83
C LYS A 235 9.23 15.39 17.37
N SER A 236 9.44 16.42 16.54
CA SER A 236 9.43 16.26 15.09
C SER A 236 10.76 15.66 14.66
N THR A 237 10.75 14.41 14.20
CA THR A 237 11.94 13.78 13.61
C THR A 237 11.54 12.88 12.46
N LYS A 238 12.28 12.99 11.35
CA LYS A 238 12.08 12.13 10.20
C LYS A 238 12.80 10.81 10.45
N LEU A 239 12.09 9.70 10.27
CA LEU A 239 12.66 8.37 10.16
C LEU A 239 12.64 8.00 8.70
N ASP A 240 13.81 8.01 8.07
CA ASP A 240 13.94 7.58 6.67
C ASP A 240 13.50 6.12 6.52
N LYS A 241 12.99 5.78 5.33
CA LYS A 241 12.69 4.39 4.95
C LYS A 241 13.89 3.48 5.18
N ASN A 242 13.67 2.29 5.74
CA ASN A 242 14.73 1.35 6.11
C ASN A 242 15.86 1.97 6.97
N GLY A 243 15.56 3.05 7.69
CA GLY A 243 16.52 3.88 8.41
C GLY A 243 16.51 3.64 9.92
N ILE A 244 17.56 4.14 10.59
CA ILE A 244 17.70 4.11 12.04
C ILE A 244 17.81 5.55 12.55
N SER A 245 16.94 5.92 13.49
CA SER A 245 17.00 7.20 14.20
C SER A 245 17.33 6.97 15.66
N ARG A 246 18.21 7.81 16.21
CA ARG A 246 18.57 7.79 17.63
C ARG A 246 17.90 8.94 18.36
N MET A 247 17.37 8.66 19.55
CA MET A 247 16.68 9.64 20.36
C MET A 247 17.14 9.56 21.81
N GLU A 248 17.19 10.71 22.46
CA GLU A 248 17.50 10.83 23.87
C GLU A 248 16.23 11.19 24.61
N ILE A 249 15.87 10.36 25.59
CA ILE A 249 14.65 10.52 26.38
C ILE A 249 15.02 10.66 27.85
N PRO A 250 14.80 11.84 28.45
CA PRO A 250 15.01 12.03 29.88
C PRO A 250 13.90 11.32 30.66
N ILE A 251 14.29 10.59 31.69
CA ILE A 251 13.40 9.97 32.66
C ILE A 251 13.82 10.36 34.09
N THR A 252 12.83 10.50 34.96
CA THR A 252 13.03 10.78 36.38
C THR A 252 12.17 9.84 37.20
N PHE A 253 12.76 9.17 38.18
CA PHE A 253 12.06 8.22 39.04
C PHE A 253 12.67 8.17 40.44
N ARG A 254 11.91 7.65 41.41
CA ARG A 254 12.34 7.57 42.82
C ARG A 254 12.52 6.11 43.22
N PRO A 255 13.77 5.60 43.34
CA PRO A 255 14.00 4.18 43.64
C PRO A 255 13.30 3.67 44.90
N LYS A 256 13.14 4.52 45.93
CA LYS A 256 12.44 4.17 47.18
C LYS A 256 10.98 3.74 46.99
N ASP A 257 10.31 4.23 45.94
CA ASP A 257 8.91 3.89 45.65
C ASP A 257 8.75 2.43 45.16
N PHE A 258 9.88 1.79 44.80
CA PHE A 258 9.93 0.47 44.17
C PHE A 258 10.73 -0.56 44.98
N GLY A 259 11.29 -0.15 46.13
CA GLY A 259 12.05 -1.02 47.04
C GLY A 259 13.52 -1.24 46.68
N SER A 260 14.27 -1.83 47.61
CA SER A 260 15.72 -2.02 47.50
C SER A 260 16.14 -2.96 46.37
N ALA A 261 15.28 -3.89 45.96
CA ALA A 261 15.57 -4.85 44.90
C ALA A 261 15.82 -4.17 43.54
N LEU A 262 15.02 -3.16 43.17
CA LEU A 262 15.26 -2.35 41.97
C LEU A 262 16.59 -1.59 42.08
N TRP A 263 16.87 -1.04 43.26
CA TRP A 263 18.06 -0.24 43.54
C TRP A 263 19.36 -1.06 43.54
N ASP A 264 19.31 -2.31 43.97
CA ASP A 264 20.45 -3.25 43.95
C ASP A 264 20.67 -3.84 42.55
N MET A 265 19.59 -4.07 41.80
CA MET A 265 19.65 -4.49 40.39
C MET A 265 20.38 -3.44 39.55
N ILE A 266 19.97 -2.17 39.64
CA ILE A 266 20.61 -1.07 38.91
C ILE A 266 22.08 -0.90 39.35
N ARG A 267 22.51 -1.35 40.54
CA ARG A 267 23.92 -1.20 40.96
C ARG A 267 24.85 -2.35 40.59
N GLY A 268 24.35 -3.56 40.32
CA GLY A 268 25.22 -4.75 40.32
C GLY A 268 25.14 -5.67 39.10
N ARG A 269 24.03 -5.73 38.37
CA ARG A 269 23.81 -6.71 37.29
C ARG A 269 22.84 -6.08 36.30
N GLY A 270 23.25 -5.89 35.05
CA GLY A 270 22.45 -5.21 34.02
C GLY A 270 20.96 -5.55 34.09
N THR A 271 20.11 -4.55 33.91
CA THR A 271 18.67 -4.70 34.11
C THR A 271 18.00 -5.18 32.83
N GLY A 272 17.08 -6.13 32.98
CA GLY A 272 16.06 -6.38 31.97
C GLY A 272 15.16 -5.15 31.87
N TYR A 273 14.74 -4.81 30.66
CA TYR A 273 13.83 -3.71 30.43
C TYR A 273 12.72 -4.10 29.45
N THR A 274 11.58 -3.48 29.65
CA THR A 274 10.46 -3.50 28.70
C THR A 274 10.11 -2.06 28.37
N MET A 275 9.77 -1.81 27.11
CA MET A 275 9.27 -0.53 26.64
C MET A 275 8.02 -0.77 25.80
N LYS A 276 7.00 0.03 26.03
CA LYS A 276 5.74 0.01 25.27
C LYS A 276 5.31 1.44 25.04
N GLY A 277 4.56 1.66 23.99
CA GLY A 277 4.13 3.00 23.64
C GLY A 277 3.44 3.07 22.29
N ASN A 278 3.15 4.30 21.89
CA ASN A 278 2.66 4.58 20.56
C ASN A 278 3.44 5.76 19.98
N ILE A 279 3.66 5.70 18.67
CA ILE A 279 4.14 6.84 17.91
C ILE A 279 3.02 7.36 17.03
N HIS A 280 2.89 8.68 16.94
CA HIS A 280 2.08 9.34 15.93
C HIS A 280 3.01 9.83 14.84
N VAL A 281 2.77 9.36 13.62
CA VAL A 281 3.62 9.63 12.47
C VAL A 281 2.79 10.17 11.32
N ASP A 282 3.34 11.14 10.60
CA ASP A 282 2.86 11.49 9.27
C ASP A 282 3.53 10.59 8.24
N THR A 283 2.75 10.13 7.27
CA THR A 283 3.24 9.31 6.16
C THR A 283 2.72 9.86 4.83
N PRO A 284 3.32 9.49 3.69
CA PRO A 284 2.78 9.84 2.36
C PRO A 284 1.33 9.38 2.13
N TYR A 285 0.83 8.45 2.95
CA TYR A 285 -0.51 7.85 2.83
C TYR A 285 -1.48 8.36 3.90
N GLY A 286 -1.08 9.34 4.70
CA GLY A 286 -1.86 9.92 5.79
C GLY A 286 -1.23 9.69 7.17
N PRO A 287 -1.78 10.34 8.21
CA PRO A 287 -1.29 10.18 9.57
C PRO A 287 -1.62 8.79 10.13
N MET A 288 -0.71 8.22 10.91
CA MET A 288 -0.88 6.91 11.55
C MET A 288 -0.48 6.95 13.02
N LYS A 289 -1.21 6.18 13.85
CA LYS A 289 -0.80 5.82 15.21
C LYS A 289 -0.26 4.40 15.20
N LEU A 290 1.04 4.21 15.41
CA LEU A 290 1.70 2.91 15.38
C LEU A 290 2.15 2.51 16.80
N PRO A 291 1.77 1.32 17.29
CA PRO A 291 2.30 0.79 18.54
C PRO A 291 3.78 0.47 18.40
N ILE A 292 4.54 0.71 19.46
CA ILE A 292 5.93 0.28 19.60
C ILE A 292 6.07 -0.57 20.85
N SER A 293 6.89 -1.61 20.78
CA SER A 293 7.12 -2.48 21.93
C SER A 293 8.46 -3.20 21.82
N LYS A 294 9.15 -3.29 22.95
CA LYS A 294 10.33 -4.12 23.17
C LYS A 294 10.17 -4.81 24.53
N GLU A 295 10.16 -6.14 24.54
CA GLU A 295 10.04 -6.93 25.76
C GLU A 295 11.32 -7.73 25.99
N GLY A 296 11.74 -7.83 27.25
CA GLY A 296 12.89 -8.65 27.63
C GLY A 296 14.24 -8.17 27.08
N GLY A 297 14.38 -6.87 26.79
CA GLY A 297 15.66 -6.30 26.40
C GLY A 297 16.65 -6.32 27.56
N THR A 298 17.93 -6.51 27.28
CA THR A 298 18.99 -6.41 28.31
C THR A 298 19.86 -5.21 28.01
N THR A 299 20.07 -4.33 28.97
CA THR A 299 21.01 -3.22 28.83
C THR A 299 22.10 -3.29 29.90
N ARG A 300 23.30 -2.83 29.56
CA ARG A 300 24.41 -2.71 30.50
C ARG A 300 24.59 -1.25 30.87
N LEU A 301 24.70 -1.04 32.17
CA LEU A 301 25.00 0.26 32.73
C LEU A 301 26.47 0.55 32.48
N LYS A 302 26.76 1.46 31.55
CA LYS A 302 28.09 2.05 31.45
C LYS A 302 28.18 3.15 32.49
N LYS A 303 28.86 2.85 33.60
CA LYS A 303 29.35 3.87 34.51
C LYS A 303 30.27 4.78 33.69
N ASN A 304 30.08 6.10 33.74
CA ASN A 304 31.09 7.00 33.22
C ASN A 304 32.39 6.70 33.97
N SER A 305 33.40 6.19 33.24
CA SER A 305 34.78 6.31 33.66
C SER A 305 35.18 7.75 33.41
N ASP A 306 34.78 8.64 34.33
CA ASP A 306 35.43 9.94 34.42
C ASP A 306 36.83 9.66 34.98
N GLY A 307 37.83 9.74 34.10
CA GLY A 307 39.26 9.66 34.44
C GLY A 307 39.94 8.35 34.07
N GLU A 308 40.33 8.20 32.81
CA GLU A 308 41.59 7.52 32.50
C GLU A 308 42.46 8.49 31.72
N ASN A 309 43.65 8.70 32.26
CA ASN A 309 44.68 9.61 31.76
C ASN A 309 45.00 9.30 30.30
N ASP A 310 44.93 10.33 29.45
CA ASP A 310 45.87 10.45 28.35
C ASP A 310 47.25 10.67 28.98
N SER A 311 47.93 9.57 29.25
CA SER A 311 49.37 9.54 29.43
C SER A 311 49.90 8.52 28.42
N ASP A 312 50.36 9.07 27.30
CA ASP A 312 51.57 8.74 26.53
C ASP A 312 51.83 7.25 26.22
N GLU A 313 52.21 6.83 25.01
CA GLU A 313 53.32 7.36 24.22
C GLU A 313 53.37 6.61 22.86
N GLU A 314 54.24 7.11 21.99
CA GLU A 314 54.60 6.69 20.62
C GLU A 314 54.84 5.19 20.36
#